data_AF-A0A2D4WT17-F1
#
_entry.id   AF-A0A2D4WT17-F1
#
_cell.length_a   1.000
_cell.length_b   1.000
_cell.length_c   1.000
_cell.angle_alpha   90.00
_cell.angle_beta   90.00
_cell.angle_gamma   90.00
#
_symmetry.space_group_name_H-M   'P 1'
#
loop_
_entity.id
_entity.type
_entity.pdbx_description
1 polymer ?
#
loop_
_entity_poly.entity_id
_entity_poly.type
_entity_poly.pdbx_seq_one_letter_code
_entity_poly.pdbx_strand_id
1 'polypeptide(L)'
;MGIGELEIPVDVSGWIEDDRLTGSLAPQQPCCMREVFVVDLSQQHVGLLPSPIVQDRGSSVEWKVHHPQRGPQRYRVLMTEHKDNPNSNETPSSSPDHGPYFTGPSSPSEYDVIRFLEGAQEPDLDRKMLERVNEEFEESIRVFGTIGPCVTFFGSARTKEDDPAYEMCRKTAALIAREGFTVMTGGGPGMMEAANRGAFEAGGRSLGASIELPHEECANPYVNRQVSYTHFFVRKTALIKYSYGFIVMPGGVGTLDELTEILTLIQCGKIRDFPVVLMGSDYWSGLIDFMTKTMMAEGMIDSSDLNLFHVTDDPEAACAFVTGVAVKRFELHKGSPSACVLDWKETRSHASS
;
A
#
# COMPACT_ATOMS: atom_id res chain seq x y z
N MET A 1 -54.62 -12.02 38.60
CA MET A 1 -54.80 -11.33 37.30
C MET A 1 -53.84 -11.96 36.34
N GLY A 2 -54.38 -12.54 35.26
CA GLY A 2 -53.72 -13.53 34.43
C GLY A 2 -52.48 -13.00 33.71
N ILE A 3 -51.49 -13.87 33.59
CA ILE A 3 -50.36 -13.70 32.69
C ILE A 3 -50.92 -14.09 31.31
N GLY A 4 -51.35 -13.09 30.53
CA GLY A 4 -51.65 -13.31 29.12
C GLY A 4 -50.33 -13.34 28.38
N GLU A 5 -49.94 -14.50 27.86
CA GLU A 5 -48.93 -14.57 26.80
C GLU A 5 -49.53 -13.92 25.56
N LEU A 6 -48.97 -12.79 25.16
CA LEU A 6 -49.30 -12.16 23.90
C LEU A 6 -48.39 -12.81 22.85
N GLU A 7 -48.88 -13.83 22.17
CA GLU A 7 -48.23 -14.36 20.97
C GLU A 7 -48.40 -13.35 19.84
N ILE A 8 -47.31 -12.69 19.44
CA ILE A 8 -47.29 -11.88 18.22
C ILE A 8 -46.50 -12.66 17.16
N PRO A 9 -47.16 -13.17 16.11
CA PRO A 9 -46.46 -13.79 14.99
C PRO A 9 -45.86 -12.68 14.14
N VAL A 10 -44.56 -12.42 14.27
CA VAL A 10 -43.88 -11.45 13.41
C VAL A 10 -43.35 -12.20 12.19
N ASP A 11 -44.18 -12.21 11.15
CA ASP A 11 -43.71 -12.45 9.78
C ASP A 11 -43.11 -11.13 9.27
N VAL A 12 -41.85 -11.18 8.83
CA VAL A 12 -41.07 -10.13 8.13
C VAL A 12 -41.04 -8.72 8.77
N SER A 13 -39.90 -8.33 9.37
CA SER A 13 -39.51 -6.94 9.72
C SER A 13 -40.65 -6.05 10.29
N GLY A 14 -41.01 -6.23 11.57
CA GLY A 14 -42.07 -5.47 12.25
C GLY A 14 -41.60 -4.53 13.36
N TRP A 15 -42.47 -3.57 13.72
CA TRP A 15 -42.28 -2.60 14.81
C TRP A 15 -42.87 -3.13 16.13
N ILE A 16 -42.20 -2.87 17.26
CA ILE A 16 -42.68 -3.25 18.60
C ILE A 16 -42.68 -2.01 19.50
N GLU A 17 -43.82 -1.71 20.14
CA GLU A 17 -43.96 -0.70 21.19
C GLU A 17 -44.41 -1.41 22.49
N ASP A 18 -43.48 -1.80 23.35
CA ASP A 18 -43.77 -2.40 24.67
C ASP A 18 -42.62 -2.15 25.67
N ASP A 19 -42.95 -2.07 26.96
CA ASP A 19 -42.04 -1.89 28.10
C ASP A 19 -41.26 -3.19 28.45
N ARG A 20 -41.56 -4.32 27.79
CA ARG A 20 -40.82 -5.59 27.91
C ARG A 20 -40.67 -6.26 26.54
N LEU A 21 -39.45 -6.22 26.00
CA LEU A 21 -39.10 -6.96 24.79
C LEU A 21 -38.87 -8.44 25.11
N THR A 22 -39.94 -9.24 25.00
CA THR A 22 -39.89 -10.71 24.97
C THR A 22 -40.71 -11.20 23.78
N GLY A 23 -40.14 -12.08 22.95
CA GLY A 23 -40.81 -12.68 21.79
C GLY A 23 -40.31 -14.10 21.55
N SER A 24 -41.10 -14.88 20.81
CA SER A 24 -40.74 -16.22 20.33
C SER A 24 -41.08 -16.34 18.84
N LEU A 25 -40.28 -17.08 18.08
CA LEU A 25 -40.54 -17.38 16.67
C LEU A 25 -40.90 -18.87 16.53
N ALA A 26 -41.96 -19.14 15.76
CA ALA A 26 -42.38 -20.49 15.41
C ALA A 26 -41.45 -21.09 14.33
N PRO A 27 -41.23 -22.41 14.32
CA PRO A 27 -40.25 -23.03 13.44
C PRO A 27 -40.82 -23.14 12.02
N GLN A 28 -40.29 -22.36 11.09
CA GLN A 28 -40.41 -22.68 9.66
C GLN A 28 -39.01 -22.91 9.08
N GLN A 29 -38.68 -24.21 8.99
CA GLN A 29 -37.54 -24.82 8.29
C GLN A 29 -36.15 -24.82 8.97
N PRO A 30 -35.36 -25.88 8.76
CA PRO A 30 -34.10 -26.09 9.46
C PRO A 30 -32.93 -25.39 8.77
N CYS A 31 -31.92 -25.08 9.59
CA CYS A 31 -30.62 -24.49 9.25
C CYS A 31 -30.56 -22.97 9.15
N CYS A 32 -29.48 -22.43 9.74
CA CYS A 32 -28.83 -21.20 9.29
C CYS A 32 -29.42 -19.85 9.76
N MET A 33 -29.63 -19.67 11.08
CA MET A 33 -29.75 -18.33 11.67
C MET A 33 -28.86 -18.19 12.90
N ARG A 34 -27.99 -17.16 12.95
CA ARG A 34 -27.11 -16.94 14.11
C ARG A 34 -26.95 -15.53 14.66
N GLU A 35 -27.47 -14.47 14.04
CA GLU A 35 -27.31 -13.12 14.62
C GLU A 35 -28.60 -12.29 14.55
N VAL A 36 -29.06 -11.85 15.72
CA VAL A 36 -30.21 -10.94 15.90
C VAL A 36 -29.68 -9.60 16.38
N PHE A 37 -29.84 -8.56 15.57
CA PHE A 37 -29.46 -7.21 15.94
C PHE A 37 -30.70 -6.40 16.33
N VAL A 38 -30.68 -5.79 17.52
CA VAL A 38 -31.73 -4.90 18.00
C VAL A 38 -31.17 -3.48 18.02
N VAL A 39 -31.73 -2.61 17.19
CA VAL A 39 -31.31 -1.21 17.08
C VAL A 39 -32.33 -0.32 17.79
N ASP A 40 -31.85 0.44 18.78
CA ASP A 40 -32.63 1.49 19.46
C ASP A 40 -32.53 2.79 18.66
N LEU A 41 -33.67 3.31 18.21
CA LEU A 41 -33.73 4.52 17.38
C LEU A 41 -34.25 5.74 18.16
N SER A 42 -34.39 5.62 19.48
CA SER A 42 -34.93 6.69 20.33
C SER A 42 -33.92 7.77 20.71
N GLN A 43 -32.63 7.56 20.45
CA GLN A 43 -31.58 8.55 20.65
C GLN A 43 -30.93 8.92 19.30
N GLN A 44 -30.49 10.17 19.14
CA GLN A 44 -29.81 10.66 17.93
C GLN A 44 -28.45 9.98 17.63
N HIS A 45 -28.11 8.91 18.36
CA HIS A 45 -26.98 8.03 18.11
C HIS A 45 -27.48 6.59 17.94
N VAL A 46 -27.17 5.99 16.79
CA VAL A 46 -27.38 4.56 16.53
C VAL A 46 -26.39 3.78 17.40
N GLY A 47 -26.89 3.11 18.44
CA GLY A 47 -26.09 2.25 19.32
C GLY A 47 -26.53 0.80 19.20
N LEU A 48 -25.57 -0.11 19.03
CA LEU A 48 -25.79 -1.54 19.22
C LEU A 48 -25.97 -1.81 20.72
N LEU A 49 -27.13 -2.33 21.13
CA LEU A 49 -27.31 -2.84 22.49
C LEU A 49 -26.41 -4.09 22.68
N PRO A 50 -25.95 -4.37 23.92
CA PRO A 50 -25.15 -5.56 24.20
C PRO A 50 -25.88 -6.80 23.69
N SER A 51 -25.13 -7.73 23.08
CA SER A 51 -25.65 -8.91 22.41
C SER A 51 -26.79 -9.56 23.21
N PRO A 52 -27.98 -9.75 22.62
CA PRO A 52 -29.10 -10.36 23.35
C PRO A 52 -28.68 -11.74 23.87
N ILE A 53 -29.15 -12.09 25.07
CA ILE A 53 -29.01 -13.48 25.55
C ILE A 53 -29.97 -14.30 24.70
N VAL A 54 -29.42 -15.04 23.75
CA VAL A 54 -30.16 -15.94 22.87
C VAL A 54 -30.11 -17.34 23.47
N GLN A 55 -31.26 -17.88 23.87
CA GLN A 55 -31.37 -19.29 24.24
C GLN A 55 -32.01 -20.06 23.09
N ASP A 56 -31.23 -20.96 22.49
CA ASP A 56 -31.73 -21.94 21.54
C ASP A 56 -32.43 -23.07 22.32
N ARG A 57 -33.74 -23.19 22.15
CA ARG A 57 -34.55 -24.27 22.72
C ARG A 57 -35.03 -25.26 21.66
N GLY A 58 -34.31 -25.36 20.54
CA GLY A 58 -34.53 -26.35 19.49
C GLY A 58 -35.70 -26.04 18.56
N SER A 59 -36.84 -25.58 19.07
CA SER A 59 -38.04 -25.28 18.27
C SER A 59 -38.43 -23.80 18.20
N SER A 60 -37.76 -22.95 18.98
CA SER A 60 -37.95 -21.50 18.99
C SER A 60 -36.68 -20.81 19.50
N VAL A 61 -36.48 -19.57 19.06
CA VAL A 61 -35.42 -18.69 19.56
C VAL A 61 -36.08 -17.66 20.48
N GLU A 62 -35.67 -17.64 21.75
CA GLU A 62 -36.07 -16.61 22.71
C GLU A 62 -34.93 -15.62 22.91
N TRP A 63 -35.26 -14.32 22.92
CA TRP A 63 -34.33 -13.26 23.28
C TRP A 63 -34.93 -12.33 24.33
N LYS A 64 -34.05 -11.76 25.15
CA LYS A 64 -34.40 -10.78 26.16
C LYS A 64 -33.38 -9.64 26.18
N VAL A 65 -33.86 -8.42 26.05
CA VAL A 65 -33.03 -7.21 26.08
C VAL A 65 -33.28 -6.50 27.40
N HIS A 66 -32.23 -6.29 28.20
CA HIS A 66 -32.31 -5.53 29.44
C HIS A 66 -31.94 -4.07 29.18
N HIS A 67 -32.93 -3.17 29.27
CA HIS A 67 -32.73 -1.73 29.11
C HIS A 67 -32.65 -1.05 30.50
N PRO A 68 -31.71 -0.11 30.73
CA PRO A 68 -31.56 0.55 32.03
C PRO A 68 -32.61 1.65 32.36
N GLN A 69 -33.45 2.09 31.41
CA GLN A 69 -34.45 3.15 31.64
C GLN A 69 -35.89 2.71 31.30
N ARG A 70 -36.89 3.26 31.99
CA ARG A 70 -38.33 2.95 31.81
C ARG A 70 -39.05 4.04 31.01
N GLY A 71 -39.61 3.67 29.86
CA GLY A 71 -40.50 4.48 29.01
C GLY A 71 -40.69 3.82 27.63
N PRO A 72 -41.74 4.20 26.86
CA PRO A 72 -42.03 3.59 25.55
C PRO A 72 -40.96 3.97 24.53
N GLN A 73 -40.38 2.98 23.85
CA GLN A 73 -39.28 3.15 22.90
C GLN A 73 -39.57 2.46 21.57
N ARG A 74 -38.91 2.95 20.50
CA ARG A 74 -38.99 2.39 19.14
C ARG A 74 -37.72 1.63 18.77
N TYR A 75 -37.91 0.36 18.41
CA TYR A 75 -36.83 -0.53 18.01
C TYR A 75 -37.05 -1.10 16.61
N ARG A 76 -35.95 -1.43 15.93
CA ARG A 76 -35.96 -2.22 14.69
C ARG A 76 -35.10 -3.46 14.88
N VAL A 77 -35.67 -4.63 14.61
CA VAL A 77 -34.95 -5.91 14.65
C VAL A 77 -34.47 -6.23 13.24
N LEU A 78 -33.16 -6.45 13.08
CA LEU A 78 -32.53 -6.83 11.82
C LEU A 78 -31.98 -8.24 11.95
N MET A 79 -32.35 -9.10 11.00
CA MET A 79 -31.91 -10.48 10.91
C MET A 79 -31.15 -10.65 9.59
N THR A 80 -30.03 -11.36 9.62
CA THR A 80 -29.25 -11.68 8.42
C THR A 80 -29.18 -13.20 8.26
N GLU A 81 -29.50 -13.69 7.07
CA GLU A 81 -29.30 -15.09 6.70
C GLU A 81 -27.92 -15.24 6.07
N HIS A 82 -27.12 -16.18 6.57
CA HIS A 82 -25.96 -16.67 5.84
C HIS A 82 -26.42 -17.78 4.90
N LYS A 83 -26.48 -17.50 3.59
CA LYS A 83 -26.76 -18.53 2.59
C LYS A 83 -25.50 -19.32 2.28
N ASP A 84 -25.27 -20.40 3.01
CA ASP A 84 -24.51 -21.54 2.50
C ASP A 84 -25.49 -22.51 1.84
N ASN A 85 -25.64 -22.44 0.52
CA ASN A 85 -26.40 -23.44 -0.25
C ASN A 85 -25.47 -24.16 -1.24
N PRO A 86 -25.15 -25.46 -1.06
CA PRO A 86 -24.31 -26.21 -1.97
C PRO A 86 -25.07 -26.80 -3.17
N ASN A 87 -26.36 -26.45 -3.40
CA ASN A 87 -27.10 -26.89 -4.59
C ASN A 87 -28.16 -25.86 -5.03
N SER A 88 -27.81 -24.98 -5.97
CA SER A 88 -28.78 -24.29 -6.81
C SER A 88 -28.22 -24.17 -8.23
N ASN A 89 -28.73 -24.99 -9.13
CA ASN A 89 -28.52 -24.90 -10.58
C ASN A 89 -29.44 -23.81 -11.18
N GLU A 90 -29.30 -22.59 -10.69
CA GLU A 90 -29.92 -21.40 -11.30
C GLU A 90 -28.79 -20.45 -11.70
N THR A 91 -28.56 -20.30 -13.01
CA THR A 91 -27.73 -19.22 -13.54
C THR A 91 -28.40 -17.89 -13.24
N PRO A 92 -27.81 -17.00 -12.41
CA PRO A 92 -28.35 -15.67 -12.24
C PRO A 92 -27.98 -14.86 -13.48
N SER A 93 -28.97 -14.59 -14.34
CA SER A 93 -28.83 -13.54 -15.36
C SER A 93 -28.95 -12.18 -14.69
N SER A 94 -27.84 -11.70 -14.15
CA SER A 94 -27.67 -10.33 -13.70
C SER A 94 -26.22 -9.96 -13.93
N SER A 95 -25.96 -9.28 -15.04
CA SER A 95 -24.80 -8.38 -15.12
C SER A 95 -24.83 -7.50 -13.86
N PRO A 96 -23.79 -7.53 -13.01
CA PRO A 96 -23.74 -6.63 -11.87
C PRO A 96 -23.81 -5.21 -12.42
N ASP A 97 -24.71 -4.40 -11.87
CA ASP A 97 -24.68 -2.95 -12.07
C ASP A 97 -23.41 -2.45 -11.38
N HIS A 98 -22.27 -2.62 -12.04
CA HIS A 98 -21.02 -1.99 -11.65
C HIS A 98 -21.30 -0.50 -11.82
N GLY A 99 -21.54 0.19 -10.68
CA GLY A 99 -21.59 1.64 -10.66
C GLY A 99 -20.38 2.27 -11.38
N PRO A 100 -20.32 3.60 -11.52
CA PRO A 100 -19.44 4.29 -12.48
C PRO A 100 -17.91 4.10 -12.28
N TYR A 101 -17.50 3.24 -11.36
CA TYR A 101 -16.15 3.07 -10.86
C TYR A 101 -15.34 1.97 -11.55
N PHE A 102 -15.94 1.02 -12.30
CA PHE A 102 -15.18 -0.08 -12.92
C PHE A 102 -15.73 -0.50 -14.29
N THR A 103 -15.12 -0.02 -15.38
CA THR A 103 -15.37 -0.47 -16.76
C THR A 103 -14.17 -1.17 -17.40
N GLY A 104 -13.13 -1.49 -16.61
CA GLY A 104 -11.94 -2.20 -17.06
C GLY A 104 -11.86 -3.63 -16.50
N PRO A 105 -11.08 -4.53 -17.13
CA PRO A 105 -10.85 -5.87 -16.60
C PRO A 105 -10.15 -5.75 -15.23
N SER A 106 -10.88 -6.02 -14.16
CA SER A 106 -10.41 -5.99 -12.77
C SER A 106 -10.16 -7.42 -12.26
N SER A 107 -9.53 -8.26 -13.08
CA SER A 107 -9.07 -9.56 -12.61
C SER A 107 -7.72 -9.36 -11.91
N PRO A 108 -7.57 -9.74 -10.63
CA PRO A 108 -6.26 -9.86 -9.99
C PRO A 108 -5.32 -10.66 -10.89
N SER A 109 -4.03 -10.32 -10.90
CA SER A 109 -3.10 -11.07 -11.72
C SER A 109 -3.08 -12.53 -11.24
N GLU A 110 -2.98 -13.50 -12.14
CA GLU A 110 -2.83 -14.92 -11.77
C GLU A 110 -1.55 -15.18 -10.93
N TYR A 111 -0.67 -14.18 -10.82
CA TYR A 111 0.60 -14.20 -10.10
C TYR A 111 0.47 -13.79 -8.63
N ASP A 112 -0.65 -13.17 -8.25
CA ASP A 112 -0.91 -12.82 -6.86
C ASP A 112 -1.40 -14.06 -6.12
N VAL A 113 -0.49 -14.69 -5.35
CA VAL A 113 -0.87 -15.65 -4.29
C VAL A 113 -1.83 -14.99 -3.28
N ILE A 114 -1.88 -13.65 -3.28
CA ILE A 114 -2.76 -12.82 -2.47
C ILE A 114 -4.03 -12.46 -3.24
N ARG A 115 -5.15 -12.99 -2.74
CA ARG A 115 -6.48 -12.56 -3.17
C ARG A 115 -6.93 -11.33 -2.40
N PHE A 116 -6.39 -10.17 -2.78
CA PHE A 116 -6.75 -8.91 -2.14
C PHE A 116 -8.27 -8.65 -2.27
N LEU A 117 -8.86 -8.16 -1.18
CA LEU A 117 -10.27 -7.76 -1.11
C LEU A 117 -11.29 -8.90 -1.26
N GLU A 118 -10.87 -10.17 -1.22
CA GLU A 118 -11.76 -11.34 -1.22
C GLU A 118 -12.20 -11.80 0.19
N GLY A 119 -11.88 -11.02 1.23
CA GLY A 119 -12.21 -11.37 2.62
C GLY A 119 -11.27 -12.42 3.21
N ALA A 120 -11.70 -13.07 4.30
CA ALA A 120 -10.90 -14.08 5.00
C ALA A 120 -10.55 -15.25 4.08
N GLN A 121 -9.26 -15.60 4.01
CA GLN A 121 -8.75 -16.69 3.19
C GLN A 121 -8.45 -17.93 4.05
N GLU A 122 -8.28 -19.08 3.39
CA GLU A 122 -7.82 -20.30 4.04
C GLU A 122 -6.42 -20.09 4.65
N PRO A 123 -6.18 -20.45 5.94
CA PRO A 123 -4.90 -20.18 6.62
C PRO A 123 -3.65 -20.71 5.91
N ASP A 124 -3.80 -21.76 5.10
CA ASP A 124 -2.69 -22.34 4.33
C ASP A 124 -2.24 -21.44 3.16
N LEU A 125 -3.14 -20.64 2.58
CA LEU A 125 -2.79 -19.66 1.55
C LEU A 125 -1.97 -18.53 2.16
N ASP A 126 -2.38 -18.02 3.33
CA ASP A 126 -1.65 -16.98 4.06
C ASP A 126 -0.24 -17.47 4.45
N ARG A 127 -0.08 -18.74 4.85
CA ARG A 127 1.24 -19.30 5.15
C ARG A 127 2.14 -19.37 3.91
N LYS A 128 1.61 -19.77 2.75
CA LYS A 128 2.38 -19.75 1.49
C LYS A 128 2.79 -18.34 1.08
N MET A 129 1.90 -17.36 1.26
CA MET A 129 2.26 -15.96 1.07
C MET A 129 3.41 -15.56 1.99
N LEU A 130 3.36 -15.89 3.29
CA LEU A 130 4.44 -15.59 4.24
C LEU A 130 5.77 -16.25 3.86
N GLU A 131 5.74 -17.50 3.42
CA GLU A 131 6.93 -18.19 2.91
C GLU A 131 7.54 -17.44 1.72
N ARG A 132 6.71 -17.05 0.74
CA ARG A 132 7.15 -16.28 -0.43
C ARG A 132 7.70 -14.90 -0.06
N VAL A 133 7.03 -14.18 0.84
CA VAL A 133 7.50 -12.89 1.36
C VAL A 133 8.86 -13.04 2.03
N ASN A 134 9.07 -14.11 2.80
CA ASN A 134 10.37 -14.38 3.42
C ASN A 134 11.46 -14.64 2.37
N GLU A 135 11.17 -15.46 1.34
CA GLU A 135 12.10 -15.71 0.23
C GLU A 135 12.52 -14.42 -0.47
N GLU A 136 11.57 -13.52 -0.77
CA GLU A 136 11.84 -12.23 -1.39
C GLU A 136 12.77 -11.37 -0.52
N PHE A 137 12.51 -11.28 0.79
CA PHE A 137 13.38 -10.55 1.71
C PHE A 137 14.78 -11.17 1.82
N GLU A 138 14.88 -12.49 1.88
CA GLU A 138 16.17 -13.19 1.90
C GLU A 138 16.98 -12.90 0.64
N GLU A 139 16.33 -12.88 -0.52
CA GLU A 139 16.98 -12.52 -1.78
C GLU A 139 17.40 -11.05 -1.80
N SER A 140 16.55 -10.13 -1.33
CA SER A 140 16.96 -8.72 -1.16
C SER A 140 18.19 -8.60 -0.27
N ILE A 141 18.26 -9.36 0.83
CA ILE A 141 19.42 -9.34 1.75
C ILE A 141 20.67 -9.87 1.04
N ARG A 142 20.57 -10.98 0.29
CA ARG A 142 21.70 -11.54 -0.45
C ARG A 142 22.22 -10.59 -1.54
N VAL A 143 21.33 -10.01 -2.33
CA VAL A 143 21.71 -9.22 -3.51
C VAL A 143 22.06 -7.78 -3.13
N PHE A 144 21.26 -7.16 -2.26
CA PHE A 144 21.39 -5.75 -1.89
C PHE A 144 22.18 -5.52 -0.59
N GLY A 145 22.40 -6.54 0.24
CA GLY A 145 23.11 -6.39 1.52
C GLY A 145 24.56 -5.91 1.41
N THR A 146 25.19 -6.02 0.24
CA THR A 146 26.61 -5.67 0.03
C THR A 146 26.84 -4.58 -1.02
N ILE A 147 25.84 -3.76 -1.32
CA ILE A 147 25.88 -2.83 -2.47
C ILE A 147 26.52 -1.47 -2.15
N GLY A 148 27.02 -1.26 -0.93
CA GLY A 148 27.54 0.04 -0.49
C GLY A 148 26.45 1.14 -0.49
N PRO A 149 26.84 2.42 -0.45
CA PRO A 149 25.87 3.52 -0.44
C PRO A 149 25.11 3.56 -1.76
N CYS A 150 23.79 3.71 -1.69
CA CYS A 150 22.89 3.61 -2.83
C CYS A 150 21.94 4.82 -2.88
N VAL A 151 21.63 5.30 -4.08
CA VAL A 151 20.56 6.28 -4.34
C VAL A 151 19.52 5.62 -5.21
N THR A 152 18.25 5.70 -4.80
CA THR A 152 17.15 5.13 -5.56
C THR A 152 16.49 6.19 -6.45
N PHE A 153 16.21 5.81 -7.69
CA PHE A 153 15.55 6.64 -8.67
C PHE A 153 14.14 6.12 -8.94
N PHE A 154 13.18 7.04 -8.93
CA PHE A 154 11.79 6.80 -9.31
C PHE A 154 11.39 7.68 -10.49
N GLY A 155 10.44 7.23 -11.29
CA GLY A 155 9.93 7.99 -12.42
C GLY A 155 9.07 7.16 -13.36
N SER A 156 8.57 7.81 -14.40
CA SER A 156 7.68 7.20 -15.39
C SER A 156 8.32 6.04 -16.15
N ALA A 157 7.65 4.89 -16.22
CA ALA A 157 7.98 3.80 -17.13
C ALA A 157 7.68 4.12 -18.61
N ARG A 158 6.93 5.20 -18.88
CA ARG A 158 6.41 5.54 -20.21
C ARG A 158 7.23 6.60 -20.94
N THR A 159 8.18 7.25 -20.25
CA THR A 159 9.03 8.26 -20.85
C THR A 159 9.91 7.64 -21.92
N LYS A 160 10.04 8.31 -23.07
CA LYS A 160 10.86 7.85 -24.19
C LYS A 160 12.25 8.47 -24.13
N GLU A 161 13.22 7.87 -24.83
CA GLU A 161 14.61 8.35 -24.88
C GLU A 161 14.76 9.77 -25.47
N ASP A 162 13.83 10.22 -26.31
CA ASP A 162 13.84 11.55 -26.94
C ASP A 162 13.29 12.65 -26.02
N ASP A 163 12.73 12.30 -24.87
CA ASP A 163 12.24 13.26 -23.88
C ASP A 163 13.42 13.92 -23.14
N PRO A 164 13.48 15.26 -23.03
CA PRO A 164 14.52 15.96 -22.28
C PRO A 164 14.68 15.48 -20.83
N ALA A 165 13.59 15.06 -20.18
CA ALA A 165 13.63 14.56 -18.82
C ALA A 165 14.33 13.18 -18.72
N TYR A 166 14.34 12.38 -19.79
CA TYR A 166 15.12 11.15 -19.86
C TYR A 166 16.62 11.45 -19.79
N GLU A 167 17.12 12.38 -20.60
CA GLU A 167 18.54 12.74 -20.59
C GLU A 167 18.95 13.41 -19.26
N MET A 168 18.07 14.23 -18.69
CA MET A 168 18.26 14.79 -17.34
C MET A 168 18.39 13.68 -16.28
N CYS A 169 17.54 12.66 -16.32
CA CYS A 169 17.62 11.50 -15.43
C CYS A 169 18.97 10.77 -15.59
N ARG A 170 19.32 10.43 -16.83
CA ARG A 170 20.56 9.73 -17.19
C ARG A 170 21.80 10.49 -16.73
N LYS A 171 21.85 11.80 -16.98
CA LYS A 171 22.94 12.67 -16.53
C LYS A 171 23.05 12.70 -15.00
N THR A 172 21.92 12.83 -14.30
CA THR A 172 21.87 12.84 -12.83
C THR A 172 22.41 11.52 -12.26
N ALA A 173 21.96 10.38 -12.79
CA ALA A 173 22.43 9.06 -12.36
C ALA A 173 23.93 8.84 -12.64
N ALA A 174 24.42 9.31 -13.79
CA ALA A 174 25.85 9.24 -14.12
C ALA A 174 26.71 10.05 -13.14
N LEU A 175 26.25 11.23 -12.70
CA LEU A 175 26.95 12.03 -11.70
C LEU A 175 26.99 11.33 -10.33
N ILE A 176 25.84 10.81 -9.89
CA ILE A 176 25.74 10.07 -8.62
C ILE A 176 26.64 8.81 -8.63
N ALA A 177 26.67 8.08 -9.75
CA ALA A 177 27.54 6.93 -9.92
C ALA A 177 29.03 7.31 -9.85
N ARG A 178 29.44 8.45 -10.41
CA ARG A 178 30.83 8.95 -10.35
C ARG A 178 31.27 9.33 -8.94
N GLU A 179 30.33 9.73 -8.08
CA GLU A 179 30.56 9.94 -6.64
C GLU A 179 30.66 8.61 -5.86
N GLY A 180 30.51 7.46 -6.52
CA GLY A 180 30.67 6.13 -5.94
C GLY A 180 29.42 5.55 -5.31
N PHE A 181 28.27 6.20 -5.49
CA PHE A 181 26.99 5.64 -5.09
C PHE A 181 26.50 4.62 -6.11
N THR A 182 25.92 3.55 -5.61
CA THR A 182 25.13 2.62 -6.41
C THR A 182 23.81 3.29 -6.82
N VAL A 183 23.34 3.02 -8.04
CA VAL A 183 22.03 3.48 -8.51
C VAL A 183 21.08 2.29 -8.51
N MET A 184 19.93 2.46 -7.86
CA MET A 184 18.86 1.46 -7.81
C MET A 184 17.57 2.03 -8.41
N THR A 185 16.83 1.20 -9.14
CA THR A 185 15.55 1.57 -9.77
C THR A 185 14.56 0.41 -9.65
N GLY A 186 13.34 0.57 -10.18
CA GLY A 186 12.42 -0.53 -10.40
C GLY A 186 12.80 -1.50 -11.55
N GLY A 187 13.89 -1.23 -12.27
CA GLY A 187 14.40 -2.09 -13.35
C GLY A 187 13.63 -2.04 -14.68
N GLY A 188 12.50 -1.35 -14.74
CA GLY A 188 11.68 -1.22 -15.95
C GLY A 188 12.22 -0.22 -16.99
N PRO A 189 11.41 0.10 -18.02
CA PRO A 189 11.75 1.06 -19.07
C PRO A 189 11.65 2.53 -18.59
N GLY A 190 11.85 3.47 -19.52
CA GLY A 190 11.66 4.90 -19.29
C GLY A 190 12.66 5.50 -18.31
N MET A 191 12.18 6.22 -17.29
CA MET A 191 13.05 6.90 -16.31
C MET A 191 13.91 5.93 -15.50
N MET A 192 13.41 4.71 -15.27
CA MET A 192 14.18 3.66 -14.59
C MET A 192 15.37 3.24 -15.46
N GLU A 193 15.12 2.97 -16.75
CA GLU A 193 16.19 2.69 -17.71
C GLU A 193 17.16 3.86 -17.84
N ALA A 194 16.69 5.11 -17.94
CA ALA A 194 17.56 6.29 -18.04
C ALA A 194 18.56 6.36 -16.87
N ALA A 195 18.08 6.13 -15.64
CA ALA A 195 18.91 6.10 -14.46
C ALA A 195 19.91 4.93 -14.48
N ASN A 196 19.44 3.70 -14.79
CA ASN A 196 20.31 2.53 -14.88
C ASN A 196 21.40 2.71 -15.94
N ARG A 197 21.02 3.23 -17.12
CA ARG A 197 21.92 3.53 -18.23
C ARG A 197 22.98 4.55 -17.85
N GLY A 198 22.57 5.66 -17.22
CA GLY A 198 23.49 6.70 -16.77
C GLY A 198 24.54 6.17 -15.80
N ALA A 199 24.13 5.33 -14.85
CA ALA A 199 25.03 4.69 -13.91
C ALA A 199 25.97 3.69 -14.60
N PHE A 200 25.42 2.84 -15.48
CA PHE A 200 26.16 1.82 -16.23
C PHE A 200 27.25 2.43 -17.12
N GLU A 201 26.90 3.44 -17.91
CA GLU A 201 27.83 4.13 -18.82
C GLU A 201 28.91 4.93 -18.07
N ALA A 202 28.63 5.33 -16.83
CA ALA A 202 29.62 5.94 -15.94
C ALA A 202 30.54 4.91 -15.26
N GLY A 203 30.37 3.61 -15.52
CA GLY A 203 31.12 2.54 -14.87
C GLY A 203 30.70 2.28 -13.41
N GLY A 204 29.53 2.79 -12.99
CA GLY A 204 28.97 2.58 -11.67
C GLY A 204 28.17 1.29 -11.55
N ARG A 205 27.72 0.99 -10.33
CA ARG A 205 26.81 -0.14 -10.06
C ARG A 205 25.37 0.28 -10.32
N SER A 206 24.66 -0.54 -11.09
CA SER A 206 23.26 -0.33 -11.50
C SER A 206 22.40 -1.53 -11.08
N LEU A 207 21.36 -1.29 -10.29
CA LEU A 207 20.50 -2.33 -9.70
C LEU A 207 19.04 -2.17 -10.11
N GLY A 208 18.31 -3.28 -10.14
CA GLY A 208 16.87 -3.33 -10.40
C GLY A 208 16.11 -4.08 -9.30
N ALA A 209 15.07 -3.48 -8.76
CA ALA A 209 14.07 -4.13 -7.91
C ALA A 209 12.76 -4.24 -8.71
N SER A 210 12.65 -5.25 -9.56
CA SER A 210 11.52 -5.40 -10.49
C SER A 210 10.30 -6.01 -9.81
N ILE A 211 9.12 -5.69 -10.32
CA ILE A 211 7.87 -6.33 -9.92
C ILE A 211 7.36 -7.16 -11.09
N GLU A 212 6.93 -8.39 -10.82
CA GLU A 212 6.31 -9.27 -11.81
C GLU A 212 4.94 -8.71 -12.19
N LEU A 213 4.78 -8.37 -13.46
CA LEU A 213 3.53 -7.88 -14.03
C LEU A 213 3.21 -8.67 -15.30
N PRO A 214 1.92 -8.89 -15.63
CA PRO A 214 1.50 -9.74 -16.76
C PRO A 214 2.07 -9.35 -18.14
N HIS A 215 2.60 -8.13 -18.29
CA HIS A 215 3.08 -7.59 -19.56
C HIS A 215 4.47 -6.94 -19.46
N GLU A 216 5.15 -7.03 -18.31
CA GLU A 216 6.40 -6.31 -18.06
C GLU A 216 7.45 -7.31 -17.52
N GLU A 217 8.04 -8.11 -18.41
CA GLU A 217 8.82 -9.30 -18.01
C GLU A 217 10.35 -9.16 -18.00
N CYS A 218 10.93 -8.08 -18.55
CA CYS A 218 12.39 -7.97 -18.63
C CYS A 218 12.91 -6.68 -18.02
N ALA A 219 13.91 -6.80 -17.14
CA ALA A 219 14.71 -5.64 -16.75
C ALA A 219 15.40 -5.02 -17.95
N ASN A 220 15.58 -3.71 -17.90
CA ASN A 220 16.32 -2.99 -18.91
C ASN A 220 17.79 -3.48 -18.99
N PRO A 221 18.46 -3.34 -20.16
CA PRO A 221 19.77 -3.97 -20.40
C PRO A 221 20.93 -3.35 -19.61
N TYR A 222 20.67 -2.30 -18.82
CA TYR A 222 21.68 -1.58 -18.05
C TYR A 222 21.69 -1.96 -16.57
N VAL A 223 20.86 -2.92 -16.15
CA VAL A 223 20.85 -3.48 -14.80
C VAL A 223 21.95 -4.54 -14.66
N ASN A 224 22.82 -4.41 -13.65
CA ASN A 224 23.87 -5.38 -13.37
C ASN A 224 23.42 -6.52 -12.45
N ARG A 225 22.57 -6.20 -11.47
CA ARG A 225 21.97 -7.17 -10.54
C ARG A 225 20.53 -6.79 -10.27
N GLN A 226 19.69 -7.81 -10.10
CA GLN A 226 18.26 -7.63 -9.96
C GLN A 226 17.70 -8.55 -8.88
N VAL A 227 16.63 -8.09 -8.24
CA VAL A 227 15.71 -8.94 -7.47
C VAL A 227 14.31 -8.77 -8.07
N SER A 228 13.64 -9.88 -8.33
CA SER A 228 12.25 -9.92 -8.79
C SER A 228 11.32 -10.12 -7.60
N TYR A 229 10.27 -9.31 -7.53
CA TYR A 229 9.24 -9.36 -6.50
C TYR A 229 7.90 -9.70 -7.13
N THR A 230 7.09 -10.46 -6.42
CA THR A 230 5.65 -10.60 -6.62
C THR A 230 4.89 -9.61 -5.73
N HIS A 231 5.43 -9.24 -4.57
CA HIS A 231 4.74 -8.39 -3.61
C HIS A 231 5.24 -6.94 -3.60
N PHE A 232 4.37 -5.99 -3.93
CA PHE A 232 4.69 -4.55 -3.94
C PHE A 232 5.27 -4.04 -2.61
N PHE A 233 4.72 -4.45 -1.47
CA PHE A 233 5.18 -3.97 -0.16
C PHE A 233 6.60 -4.45 0.17
N VAL A 234 6.99 -5.65 -0.29
CA VAL A 234 8.36 -6.15 -0.11
C VAL A 234 9.32 -5.37 -1.00
N ARG A 235 8.96 -5.15 -2.27
CA ARG A 235 9.71 -4.32 -3.22
C ARG A 235 9.94 -2.91 -2.67
N LYS A 236 8.88 -2.24 -2.20
CA LYS A 236 8.95 -0.90 -1.60
C LYS A 236 9.87 -0.86 -0.39
N THR A 237 9.76 -1.84 0.50
CA THR A 237 10.65 -1.97 1.65
C THR A 237 12.11 -2.10 1.23
N ALA A 238 12.41 -2.90 0.21
CA ALA A 238 13.77 -3.06 -0.30
C ALA A 238 14.34 -1.75 -0.89
N LEU A 239 13.55 -1.07 -1.73
CA LEU A 239 13.92 0.22 -2.33
C LEU A 239 14.25 1.29 -1.28
N ILE A 240 13.52 1.30 -0.16
CA ILE A 240 13.75 2.25 0.94
C ILE A 240 14.94 1.82 1.81
N LYS A 241 14.96 0.55 2.25
CA LYS A 241 15.92 0.03 3.24
C LYS A 241 17.38 0.20 2.82
N TYR A 242 17.68 -0.01 1.54
CA TYR A 242 19.06 0.01 1.04
C TYR A 242 19.49 1.38 0.50
N SER A 243 18.61 2.39 0.55
CA SER A 243 18.87 3.72 0.01
C SER A 243 19.45 4.67 1.05
N TYR A 244 20.23 5.63 0.55
CA TYR A 244 20.80 6.77 1.29
C TYR A 244 20.30 8.12 0.75
N GLY A 245 19.43 8.08 -0.25
CA GLY A 245 18.79 9.23 -0.86
C GLY A 245 17.90 8.82 -2.03
N PHE A 246 17.05 9.74 -2.46
CA PHE A 246 16.06 9.51 -3.51
C PHE A 246 16.09 10.63 -4.55
N ILE A 247 16.09 10.25 -5.82
CA ILE A 247 15.84 11.15 -6.96
C ILE A 247 14.50 10.75 -7.58
N VAL A 248 13.57 11.69 -7.66
CA VAL A 248 12.22 11.47 -8.16
C VAL A 248 12.04 12.29 -9.44
N MET A 249 12.00 11.59 -10.57
CA MET A 249 11.77 12.16 -11.89
C MET A 249 10.26 12.27 -12.18
N PRO A 250 9.85 13.07 -13.19
CA PRO A 250 8.46 13.12 -13.63
C PRO A 250 7.86 11.72 -13.87
N GLY A 251 6.65 11.51 -13.37
CA GLY A 251 6.14 10.18 -13.12
C GLY A 251 4.66 9.97 -13.34
N GLY A 252 4.19 8.79 -12.95
CA GLY A 252 2.77 8.44 -12.90
C GLY A 252 2.32 8.19 -11.47
N VAL A 253 1.22 7.45 -11.33
CA VAL A 253 0.69 7.05 -10.01
C VAL A 253 1.70 6.24 -9.20
N GLY A 254 2.45 5.33 -9.83
CA GLY A 254 3.48 4.54 -9.12
C GLY A 254 4.60 5.41 -8.55
N THR A 255 5.06 6.42 -9.30
CA THR A 255 6.07 7.38 -8.81
C THR A 255 5.52 8.23 -7.66
N LEU A 256 4.25 8.65 -7.76
CA LEU A 256 3.61 9.41 -6.70
C LEU A 256 3.42 8.57 -5.43
N ASP A 257 3.06 7.30 -5.57
CA ASP A 257 2.94 6.32 -4.48
C ASP A 257 4.27 6.13 -3.74
N GLU A 258 5.37 5.93 -4.47
CA GLU A 258 6.72 5.84 -3.87
C GLU A 258 7.13 7.15 -3.18
N LEU A 259 6.85 8.32 -3.80
CA LEU A 259 7.14 9.63 -3.22
C LEU A 259 6.37 9.87 -1.91
N THR A 260 5.05 9.69 -1.91
CA THR A 260 4.22 9.98 -0.74
C THR A 260 4.54 9.02 0.41
N GLU A 261 4.83 7.74 0.13
CA GLU A 261 5.27 6.79 1.14
C GLU A 261 6.56 7.25 1.82
N ILE A 262 7.56 7.70 1.06
CA ILE A 262 8.82 8.21 1.62
C ILE A 262 8.59 9.46 2.48
N LEU A 263 7.81 10.42 1.99
CA LEU A 263 7.51 11.64 2.74
C LEU A 263 6.80 11.32 4.05
N THR A 264 5.80 10.42 4.04
CA THR A 264 5.11 9.97 5.24
C THR A 264 6.06 9.27 6.22
N LEU A 265 6.97 8.41 5.73
CA LEU A 265 7.92 7.72 6.59
C LEU A 265 8.91 8.68 7.28
N ILE A 266 9.36 9.74 6.59
CA ILE A 266 10.22 10.78 7.19
C ILE A 266 9.41 11.62 8.17
N GLN A 267 8.23 12.09 7.77
CA GLN A 267 7.33 12.89 8.62
C GLN A 267 7.00 12.18 9.94
N CYS A 268 6.71 10.88 9.90
CA CYS A 268 6.41 10.07 11.07
C CYS A 268 7.66 9.59 11.85
N GLY A 269 8.87 9.96 11.42
CA GLY A 269 10.13 9.54 12.05
C GLY A 269 10.38 8.04 12.01
N LYS A 270 9.77 7.31 11.07
CA LYS A 270 9.97 5.87 10.88
C LYS A 270 11.28 5.56 10.17
N ILE A 271 11.75 6.50 9.37
CA ILE A 271 13.07 6.46 8.74
C ILE A 271 13.84 7.74 9.11
N ARG A 272 15.18 7.70 9.02
CA ARG A 272 16.03 8.88 9.22
C ARG A 272 15.74 9.92 8.13
N ASP A 273 16.04 11.20 8.36
CA ASP A 273 15.92 12.20 7.29
C ASP A 273 16.85 11.84 6.12
N PHE A 274 16.27 11.25 5.07
CA PHE A 274 16.92 10.93 3.82
C PHE A 274 16.74 12.11 2.85
N PRO A 275 17.77 12.48 2.07
CA PRO A 275 17.62 13.51 1.06
C PRO A 275 16.69 13.01 -0.05
N VAL A 276 15.60 13.74 -0.29
CA VAL A 276 14.67 13.53 -1.42
C VAL A 276 14.79 14.71 -2.37
N VAL A 277 15.03 14.43 -3.65
CA VAL A 277 15.06 15.46 -4.70
C VAL A 277 14.00 15.18 -5.74
N LEU A 278 13.17 16.19 -6.03
CA LEU A 278 12.23 16.18 -7.13
C LEU A 278 12.85 16.91 -8.33
N MET A 279 13.04 16.19 -9.43
CA MET A 279 13.58 16.73 -10.68
C MET A 279 12.45 17.19 -11.60
N GLY A 280 12.60 18.34 -12.25
CA GLY A 280 11.57 18.91 -13.14
C GLY A 280 10.59 19.82 -12.38
N SER A 281 11.04 21.01 -12.01
CA SER A 281 10.31 21.96 -11.17
C SER A 281 8.92 22.29 -11.73
N ASP A 282 8.81 22.53 -13.04
CA ASP A 282 7.55 22.80 -13.72
C ASP A 282 6.55 21.64 -13.56
N TYR A 283 7.01 20.39 -13.64
CA TYR A 283 6.16 19.20 -13.50
C TYR A 283 5.59 19.08 -12.08
N TRP A 284 6.43 19.31 -11.06
CA TRP A 284 6.03 19.19 -9.65
C TRP A 284 5.27 20.38 -9.09
N SER A 285 5.30 21.53 -9.79
CA SER A 285 4.68 22.79 -9.35
C SER A 285 3.21 22.63 -8.93
N GLY A 286 2.41 21.87 -9.69
CA GLY A 286 1.00 21.65 -9.39
C GLY A 286 0.77 20.83 -8.11
N LEU A 287 1.60 19.83 -7.84
CA LEU A 287 1.53 19.04 -6.60
C LEU A 287 1.94 19.89 -5.40
N ILE A 288 3.02 20.67 -5.52
CA ILE A 288 3.51 21.55 -4.47
C ILE A 288 2.47 22.64 -4.17
N ASP A 289 1.82 23.18 -5.20
CA ASP A 289 0.72 24.11 -5.06
C ASP A 289 -0.46 23.49 -4.31
N PHE A 290 -0.82 22.23 -4.59
CA PHE A 290 -1.86 21.52 -3.84
C PHE A 290 -1.48 21.31 -2.38
N MET A 291 -0.25 20.87 -2.11
CA MET A 291 0.26 20.72 -0.73
C MET A 291 0.21 22.05 0.03
N THR A 292 0.59 23.15 -0.62
CA THR A 292 0.67 24.48 0.00
C THR A 292 -0.70 25.14 0.15
N LYS A 293 -1.50 25.17 -0.92
CA LYS A 293 -2.75 25.95 -0.99
C LYS A 293 -3.95 25.19 -0.45
N THR A 294 -3.87 23.86 -0.36
CA THR A 294 -4.97 23.01 0.13
C THR A 294 -4.56 22.28 1.40
N MET A 295 -3.59 21.36 1.34
CA MET A 295 -3.28 20.50 2.50
C MET A 295 -2.82 21.34 3.71
N MET A 296 -1.89 22.27 3.51
CA MET A 296 -1.41 23.14 4.59
C MET A 296 -2.49 24.14 5.04
N ALA A 297 -3.27 24.70 4.10
CA ALA A 297 -4.35 25.62 4.43
C ALA A 297 -5.47 24.97 5.27
N GLU A 298 -5.72 23.68 5.05
CA GLU A 298 -6.69 22.87 5.79
C GLU A 298 -6.08 22.20 7.04
N GLY A 299 -4.79 22.41 7.33
CA GLY A 299 -4.13 21.86 8.52
C GLY A 299 -3.82 20.36 8.43
N MET A 300 -3.72 19.80 7.22
CA MET A 300 -3.39 18.40 6.97
C MET A 300 -1.88 18.14 6.99
N ILE A 301 -1.06 19.18 6.80
CA ILE A 301 0.41 19.15 6.90
C ILE A 301 0.92 20.45 7.56
N ASP A 302 2.12 20.38 8.14
CA ASP A 302 2.84 21.54 8.66
C ASP A 302 3.67 22.21 7.55
N SER A 303 3.98 23.50 7.71
CA SER A 303 4.86 24.21 6.76
C SER A 303 6.27 23.61 6.71
N SER A 304 6.71 22.96 7.78
CA SER A 304 7.97 22.24 7.83
C SER A 304 8.01 21.00 6.94
N ASP A 305 6.85 20.41 6.60
CA ASP A 305 6.77 19.21 5.76
C ASP A 305 7.19 19.52 4.30
N LEU A 306 7.11 20.78 3.88
CA LEU A 306 7.63 21.23 2.58
C LEU A 306 9.17 21.24 2.54
N ASN A 307 9.85 21.11 3.68
CA ASN A 307 11.31 20.97 3.73
C ASN A 307 11.77 19.51 3.59
N LEU A 308 10.86 18.55 3.46
CA LEU A 308 11.17 17.13 3.34
C LEU A 308 11.78 16.76 1.97
N PHE A 309 11.64 17.64 0.98
CA PHE A 309 12.19 17.44 -0.35
C PHE A 309 12.82 18.72 -0.90
N HIS A 310 13.75 18.57 -1.84
CA HIS A 310 14.36 19.65 -2.60
C HIS A 310 13.93 19.57 -4.05
N VAL A 311 13.64 20.70 -4.70
CA VAL A 311 13.23 20.74 -6.11
C VAL A 311 14.33 21.41 -6.92
N THR A 312 14.74 20.79 -8.02
CA THR A 312 15.75 21.36 -8.91
C THR A 312 15.61 20.82 -10.33
N ASP A 313 16.13 21.57 -11.30
CA ASP A 313 16.26 21.15 -12.70
C ASP A 313 17.73 20.90 -13.08
N ASP A 314 18.66 21.10 -12.14
CA ASP A 314 20.09 20.95 -12.34
C ASP A 314 20.60 19.60 -11.79
N PRO A 315 21.02 18.66 -12.66
CA PRO A 315 21.60 17.38 -12.26
C PRO A 315 22.80 17.51 -11.31
N GLU A 316 23.61 18.54 -11.48
CA GLU A 316 24.78 18.81 -10.64
C GLU A 316 24.35 19.22 -9.23
N ALA A 317 23.39 20.14 -9.11
CA ALA A 317 22.80 20.51 -7.82
C ALA A 317 22.12 19.32 -7.12
N ALA A 318 21.37 18.50 -7.87
CA ALA A 318 20.72 17.30 -7.35
C ALA A 318 21.74 16.30 -6.76
N CYS A 319 22.79 16.01 -7.54
CA CYS A 319 23.87 15.13 -7.11
C CYS A 319 24.58 15.68 -5.86
N ALA A 320 24.96 16.96 -5.87
CA ALA A 320 25.64 17.59 -4.74
C ALA A 320 24.78 17.59 -3.47
N PHE A 321 23.48 17.85 -3.58
CA PHE A 321 22.55 17.82 -2.46
C PHE A 321 22.43 16.41 -1.86
N VAL A 322 22.09 15.41 -2.68
CA VAL A 322 21.88 14.04 -2.20
C VAL A 322 23.15 13.47 -1.59
N THR A 323 24.27 13.56 -2.30
CA THR A 323 25.54 12.99 -1.83
C THR A 323 26.07 13.73 -0.60
N GLY A 324 25.98 15.07 -0.58
CA GLY A 324 26.42 15.88 0.56
C GLY A 324 25.65 15.60 1.84
N VAL A 325 24.31 15.53 1.75
CA VAL A 325 23.45 15.16 2.88
C VAL A 325 23.72 13.72 3.33
N ALA A 326 23.78 12.77 2.38
CA ALA A 326 24.02 11.36 2.67
C ALA A 326 25.38 11.13 3.37
N VAL A 327 26.46 11.71 2.83
CA VAL A 327 27.81 11.57 3.39
C VAL A 327 27.88 12.13 4.81
N LYS A 328 27.34 13.33 5.02
CA LYS A 328 27.36 14.00 6.34
C LYS A 328 26.51 13.25 7.37
N ARG A 329 25.31 12.83 6.98
CA ARG A 329 24.31 12.28 7.91
C ARG A 329 24.54 10.83 8.26
N PHE A 330 25.06 10.05 7.31
CA PHE A 330 25.37 8.63 7.52
C PHE A 330 26.85 8.36 7.74
N GLU A 331 27.65 9.43 7.90
CA GLU A 331 29.09 9.38 8.14
C GLU A 331 29.78 8.44 7.15
N LEU A 332 29.50 8.62 5.85
CA LEU A 332 30.08 7.80 4.80
C LEU A 332 31.54 8.21 4.58
N HIS A 333 32.44 7.58 5.34
CA HIS A 333 33.88 7.76 5.23
C HIS A 333 34.58 6.41 5.08
N LYS A 334 35.80 6.43 4.55
CA LYS A 334 36.59 5.22 4.35
C LYS A 334 36.79 4.48 5.69
N GLY A 335 36.27 3.25 5.79
CA GLY A 335 36.31 2.42 7.00
C GLY A 335 35.07 2.50 7.90
N SER A 336 34.05 3.29 7.55
CA SER A 336 32.79 3.28 8.31
C SER A 336 32.01 1.97 8.09
N PRO A 337 31.25 1.45 9.08
CA PRO A 337 30.41 0.26 8.91
C PRO A 337 29.42 0.38 7.76
N SER A 338 28.89 1.58 7.52
CA SER A 338 28.00 1.94 6.41
C SER A 338 28.72 2.03 5.06
N ALA A 339 30.03 2.32 5.06
CA ALA A 339 30.91 2.27 3.89
C ALA A 339 31.59 0.91 3.71
N CYS A 340 31.30 -0.07 4.58
CA CYS A 340 32.02 -1.33 4.68
C CYS A 340 31.62 -2.34 3.60
N VAL A 341 31.57 -1.91 2.33
CA VAL A 341 31.81 -2.70 1.12
C VAL A 341 32.31 -1.77 -0.01
N LEU A 342 33.22 -0.85 0.31
CA LEU A 342 33.92 -0.03 -0.68
C LEU A 342 35.41 -0.31 -0.58
N ASP A 343 35.89 -1.38 -1.22
CA ASP A 343 37.28 -1.35 -1.68
C ASP A 343 37.36 -0.43 -2.92
N TRP A 344 37.42 0.86 -2.60
CA TRP A 344 37.42 2.00 -3.52
C TRP A 344 38.54 1.96 -4.58
N LYS A 345 39.53 1.07 -4.46
CA LYS A 345 40.65 0.97 -5.40
C LYS A 345 40.47 -0.11 -6.48
N GLU A 346 39.75 -1.20 -6.21
CA GLU A 346 39.61 -2.31 -7.18
C GLU A 346 38.63 -2.01 -8.32
N THR A 347 37.61 -1.18 -8.06
CA THR A 347 36.60 -0.77 -9.05
C THR A 347 37.14 0.21 -10.10
N ARG A 348 38.23 0.94 -9.82
CA ARG A 348 38.87 1.83 -10.82
C ARG A 348 39.88 1.12 -11.71
N SER A 349 40.51 0.03 -11.26
CA SER A 349 41.62 -0.59 -11.99
C SER A 349 41.18 -1.54 -13.12
N HIS A 350 39.90 -1.91 -13.18
CA HIS A 350 39.37 -2.79 -14.24
C HIS A 350 38.71 -2.04 -15.41
N ALA A 351 38.70 -0.69 -15.39
CA ALA A 351 38.19 0.13 -16.49
C ALA A 351 39.31 0.70 -17.39
N SER A 352 40.55 0.21 -17.28
CA SER A 352 41.72 0.72 -18.00
C SER A 352 42.69 -0.36 -18.46
N SER A 353 42.17 -1.54 -18.84
CA SER A 353 42.97 -2.62 -19.41
C SER A 353 42.23 -3.32 -20.53
#